data_AF-A0A126ZHT4-F1
#
_entry.id   AF-A0A126ZHT4-F1
#
_cell.length_a   1.000
_cell.length_b   1.000
_cell.length_c   1.000
_cell.angle_alpha   90.00
_cell.angle_beta   90.00
_cell.angle_gamma   90.00
#
_symmetry.space_group_name_H-M   'P 1'
#
loop_
_entity.id
_entity.type
_entity.pdbx_description
1 polymer ?
#
loop_
_entity_poly.entity_id
_entity_poly.type
_entity_poly.pdbx_seq_one_letter_code
_entity_poly.pdbx_strand_id
1 'polypeptide(L)'
;MQIDRLRPTARNAFSVFLTALLVSAVAGCSTAPTAPAVDNVAQPFAQAAATATDGLLQTPSTLLSGTSTRTVVLDPTLDAASGQQTNATRQLDQLIADRAKQNFPKVELLAFEAANLGKAPYVMTGTLTRAEGGFRINLALVDLKASTVIAQSSALARPEGVDMAPLAYYRDSPVLVKDKVVDGLVRTSTTVPGQKADADYLARIATAAVINDATLLYNAARYREALGGYRSALAMPAGDQIRVLNGIYLSLMKLGQSAEAEEAFGRLVTYGLANNALSVKFLFNPGSTEFWSDARVSSAYSMWLRQIARQASAAKICMDLLGHTSSTGTEAVNDSLSSRRAQYIKRRLSSESSELASRLRTEGRGSRQTIVGTGTDDVVDAPDRRVEFQIVTCAS
;
A
#
# COMPACT_ATOMS: atom_id res chain seq x y z
N MET A 1 23.56 -45.69 -55.40
CA MET A 1 24.37 -45.78 -56.62
C MET A 1 23.60 -45.08 -57.73
N GLN A 2 24.20 -44.02 -58.28
CA GLN A 2 23.90 -43.24 -59.50
C GLN A 2 22.54 -43.47 -60.18
N ILE A 3 21.65 -42.46 -60.28
CA ILE A 3 21.72 -41.31 -61.21
C ILE A 3 21.91 -41.81 -62.66
N ASP A 4 20.89 -41.73 -63.53
CA ASP A 4 20.69 -40.57 -64.42
C ASP A 4 19.80 -40.88 -65.64
N ARG A 5 19.13 -39.82 -66.13
CA ARG A 5 18.82 -39.49 -67.55
C ARG A 5 17.70 -40.27 -68.27
N LEU A 6 16.88 -39.69 -69.16
CA LEU A 6 16.68 -38.33 -69.69
C LEU A 6 15.52 -38.38 -70.71
N ARG A 7 15.01 -37.18 -71.05
CA ARG A 7 14.51 -36.71 -72.35
C ARG A 7 12.99 -36.69 -72.64
N PRO A 8 12.55 -35.72 -73.48
CA PRO A 8 11.34 -34.94 -73.29
C PRO A 8 10.34 -35.11 -74.45
N THR A 9 9.16 -34.51 -74.36
CA THR A 9 8.41 -34.12 -75.57
C THR A 9 7.36 -33.04 -75.29
N ALA A 10 7.53 -31.95 -76.05
CA ALA A 10 6.56 -31.01 -76.63
C ALA A 10 5.16 -30.80 -76.02
N ARG A 11 4.95 -29.53 -75.62
CA ARG A 11 3.84 -28.62 -76.02
C ARG A 11 2.52 -29.27 -76.48
N ASN A 12 1.43 -28.94 -75.78
CA ASN A 12 0.36 -28.14 -76.36
C ASN A 12 -0.54 -27.52 -75.28
N ALA A 13 -0.88 -26.25 -75.51
CA ALA A 13 -1.66 -25.38 -74.65
C ALA A 13 -3.15 -25.70 -74.73
N PHE A 14 -3.89 -25.59 -73.61
CA PHE A 14 -5.30 -25.22 -73.62
C PHE A 14 -5.71 -24.56 -72.29
N SER A 15 -6.62 -23.61 -72.40
CA SER A 15 -6.87 -22.46 -71.54
C SER A 15 -7.48 -22.71 -70.14
N VAL A 16 -6.97 -21.89 -69.20
CA VAL A 16 -7.66 -21.03 -68.21
C VAL A 16 -9.15 -21.31 -67.91
N PHE A 17 -9.45 -21.65 -66.65
CA PHE A 17 -10.53 -21.07 -65.85
C PHE A 17 -10.12 -21.11 -64.37
N LEU A 18 -9.90 -19.94 -63.76
CA LEU A 18 -9.56 -19.79 -62.34
C LEU A 18 -10.79 -19.19 -61.61
N THR A 19 -11.52 -20.03 -60.88
CA THR A 19 -12.59 -19.60 -59.97
C THR A 19 -11.97 -19.16 -58.65
N ALA A 20 -12.01 -17.86 -58.35
CA ALA A 20 -11.64 -17.31 -57.05
C ALA A 20 -12.85 -17.36 -56.11
N LEU A 21 -12.74 -18.16 -55.04
CA LEU A 21 -13.69 -18.16 -53.93
C LEU A 21 -13.24 -17.10 -52.91
N LEU A 22 -13.97 -15.97 -52.80
CA LEU A 22 -13.77 -15.00 -51.72
C LEU A 22 -14.41 -15.54 -50.44
N VAL A 23 -13.60 -15.85 -49.43
CA VAL A 23 -14.04 -16.05 -48.06
C VAL A 23 -13.91 -14.72 -47.33
N SER A 24 -15.04 -14.08 -47.02
CA SER A 24 -15.12 -12.88 -46.20
C SER A 24 -14.94 -13.26 -44.73
N ALA A 25 -13.72 -13.11 -44.20
CA ALA A 25 -13.48 -13.18 -42.77
C ALA A 25 -13.98 -11.88 -42.11
N VAL A 26 -15.07 -11.99 -41.34
CA VAL A 26 -15.53 -10.90 -40.47
C VAL A 26 -14.56 -10.84 -39.29
N ALA A 27 -13.56 -9.96 -39.38
CA ALA A 27 -12.70 -9.62 -38.26
C ALA A 27 -13.54 -8.84 -37.24
N GLY A 28 -13.98 -9.51 -36.18
CA GLY A 28 -14.48 -8.82 -34.99
C GLY A 28 -13.37 -7.94 -34.44
N CYS A 29 -13.61 -6.63 -34.34
CA CYS A 29 -12.67 -5.69 -33.73
C CYS A 29 -12.48 -6.05 -32.25
N SER A 30 -11.50 -6.88 -31.91
CA SER A 30 -10.94 -6.88 -30.56
C SER A 30 -10.09 -5.61 -30.43
N THR A 31 -10.58 -4.61 -29.72
CA THR A 31 -9.76 -3.45 -29.35
C THR A 31 -8.55 -3.96 -28.55
N ALA A 32 -7.35 -3.80 -29.10
CA ALA A 32 -6.12 -4.18 -28.41
C ALA A 32 -6.04 -3.43 -27.07
N PRO A 33 -5.52 -4.06 -25.99
CA PRO A 33 -5.32 -3.38 -24.71
C PRO A 33 -4.46 -2.12 -24.90
N THR A 34 -4.91 -1.00 -24.34
CA THR A 34 -4.16 0.26 -24.40
C THR A 34 -2.87 0.11 -23.58
N ALA A 35 -1.72 0.42 -24.17
CA ALA A 35 -0.45 0.33 -23.47
C ALA A 35 -0.39 1.34 -22.31
N PRO A 36 0.32 1.03 -21.20
CA PRO A 36 0.55 2.00 -20.11
C PRO A 36 1.24 3.27 -20.61
N ALA A 37 0.77 4.44 -20.18
CA ALA A 37 1.40 5.72 -20.49
C ALA A 37 2.52 6.03 -19.47
N VAL A 38 3.77 5.68 -19.81
CA VAL A 38 4.94 5.83 -18.93
C VAL A 38 5.83 6.98 -19.39
N ASP A 39 6.04 7.98 -18.52
CA ASP A 39 7.06 9.01 -18.67
C ASP A 39 8.21 8.79 -17.67
N ASN A 40 9.44 8.82 -18.18
CA ASN A 40 10.67 8.64 -17.42
C ASN A 40 11.49 9.93 -17.26
N VAL A 41 11.05 11.04 -17.85
CA VAL A 41 11.71 12.33 -17.70
C VAL A 41 11.34 12.91 -16.34
N ALA A 42 12.34 13.17 -15.50
CA ALA A 42 12.13 13.72 -14.15
C ALA A 42 11.66 15.19 -14.22
N GLN A 43 10.44 15.43 -13.75
CA GLN A 43 9.73 16.72 -13.79
C GLN A 43 9.48 17.28 -12.39
N PRO A 44 9.24 18.59 -12.22
CA PRO A 44 8.70 19.13 -10.96
C PRO A 44 7.44 18.38 -10.52
N PHE A 45 7.24 18.22 -9.21
CA PHE A 45 6.17 17.36 -8.66
C PHE A 45 4.77 17.65 -9.24
N ALA A 46 4.38 18.93 -9.31
CA ALA A 46 3.11 19.33 -9.90
C ALA A 46 2.98 19.01 -11.40
N GLN A 47 4.07 19.11 -12.15
CA GLN A 47 4.09 18.78 -13.56
C GLN A 47 4.02 17.26 -13.77
N ALA A 48 4.75 16.48 -12.98
CA ALA A 48 4.65 15.02 -13.02
C ALA A 48 3.24 14.53 -12.68
N ALA A 49 2.58 15.14 -11.68
CA ALA A 49 1.18 14.85 -11.35
C ALA A 49 0.24 15.16 -12.52
N ALA A 50 0.44 16.30 -13.20
CA ALA A 50 -0.32 16.64 -14.39
C ALA A 50 -0.08 15.64 -15.53
N THR A 51 1.17 15.28 -15.81
CA THR A 51 1.55 14.30 -16.84
C THR A 51 0.91 12.93 -16.59
N ALA A 52 0.97 12.42 -15.35
CA ALA A 52 0.34 11.14 -15.00
C ALA A 52 -1.19 11.20 -15.10
N THR A 53 -1.81 12.30 -14.65
CA THR A 53 -3.26 12.50 -14.74
C THR A 53 -3.72 12.59 -16.19
N ASP A 54 -2.99 13.35 -17.02
CA ASP A 54 -3.27 13.50 -18.43
C ASP A 54 -3.12 12.16 -19.16
N GLY A 55 -2.01 11.44 -18.94
CA GLY A 55 -1.80 10.12 -19.53
C GLY A 55 -2.94 9.16 -19.17
N LEU A 56 -3.39 9.16 -17.92
CA LEU A 56 -4.49 8.31 -17.47
C LEU A 56 -5.84 8.69 -18.12
N LEU A 57 -6.19 9.98 -18.12
CA LEU A 57 -7.51 10.47 -18.54
C LEU A 57 -7.61 10.80 -20.03
N GLN A 58 -6.51 10.82 -20.76
CA GLN A 58 -6.48 10.93 -22.23
C GLN A 58 -6.43 9.56 -22.93
N THR A 59 -6.10 8.49 -22.20
CA THR A 59 -6.02 7.14 -22.76
C THR A 59 -7.35 6.80 -23.44
N PRO A 60 -7.38 6.53 -24.76
CA PRO A 60 -8.60 6.17 -25.47
C PRO A 60 -9.04 4.77 -25.06
N SER A 61 -9.60 4.66 -23.86
CA SER A 61 -10.47 3.58 -23.48
C SER A 61 -11.87 3.93 -24.00
N THR A 62 -12.65 2.91 -24.33
CA THR A 62 -14.08 3.03 -24.71
C THR A 62 -14.92 3.79 -23.68
N LEU A 63 -14.38 4.02 -22.47
CA LEU A 63 -14.90 4.89 -21.44
C LEU A 63 -14.94 6.38 -21.79
N LEU A 64 -13.84 6.92 -22.34
CA LEU A 64 -13.66 8.35 -22.59
C LEU A 64 -14.16 8.77 -23.97
N SER A 65 -14.47 7.77 -24.80
CA SER A 65 -15.14 7.92 -26.09
C SER A 65 -16.67 7.95 -25.87
N GLY A 66 -17.22 9.13 -25.58
CA GLY A 66 -18.66 9.31 -25.34
C GLY A 66 -19.04 10.76 -24.99
N THR A 67 -20.34 11.06 -25.01
CA THR A 67 -20.90 12.37 -24.62
C THR A 67 -21.28 12.45 -23.14
N SER A 68 -21.39 11.31 -22.44
CA SER A 68 -21.80 11.24 -21.03
C SER A 68 -20.65 11.53 -20.06
N THR A 69 -20.95 12.29 -19.01
CA THR A 69 -20.08 12.46 -17.84
C THR A 69 -19.76 11.12 -17.19
N ARG A 70 -18.52 10.93 -16.75
CA ARG A 70 -18.05 9.74 -16.05
C ARG A 70 -17.67 10.11 -14.63
N THR A 71 -18.37 9.53 -13.67
CA THR A 71 -18.05 9.69 -12.25
C THR A 71 -16.94 8.72 -11.87
N VAL A 72 -15.87 9.25 -11.30
CA VAL A 72 -14.69 8.51 -10.82
C VAL A 72 -14.49 8.87 -9.36
N VAL A 73 -14.17 7.90 -8.52
CA VAL A 73 -13.73 8.19 -7.15
C VAL A 73 -12.21 8.07 -7.07
N LEU A 74 -11.55 9.07 -6.47
CA LEU A 74 -10.11 9.05 -6.20
C LEU A 74 -9.83 8.44 -4.83
N ASP A 75 -9.34 7.20 -4.80
CA ASP A 75 -8.80 6.56 -3.59
C ASP A 75 -7.51 7.27 -3.17
N PRO A 76 -7.37 7.73 -1.90
CA PRO A 76 -6.19 8.45 -1.42
C PRO A 76 -4.89 7.80 -1.85
N THR A 77 -4.02 8.59 -2.45
CA THR A 77 -2.73 8.05 -2.89
C THR A 77 -1.86 7.67 -1.69
N LEU A 78 -1.09 6.59 -1.86
CA LEU A 78 -0.23 6.06 -0.80
C LEU A 78 1.24 6.13 -1.18
N ASP A 79 2.09 6.25 -0.18
CA ASP A 79 3.46 5.79 -0.28
C ASP A 79 3.46 4.27 -0.49
N ALA A 80 3.91 3.80 -1.65
CA ALA A 80 3.92 2.39 -2.01
C ALA A 80 4.73 1.53 -1.02
N ALA A 81 5.83 2.08 -0.51
CA ALA A 81 6.75 1.34 0.34
C ALA A 81 6.17 1.13 1.73
N SER A 82 5.73 2.21 2.37
CA SER A 82 5.22 2.19 3.75
C SER A 82 3.72 1.91 3.88
N GLY A 83 2.93 2.09 2.82
CA GLY A 83 1.47 2.01 2.85
C GLY A 83 0.78 3.22 3.48
N GLN A 84 1.52 4.32 3.70
CA GLN A 84 1.05 5.48 4.46
C GLN A 84 0.62 6.62 3.54
N GLN A 85 -0.37 7.40 3.98
CA GLN A 85 -0.58 8.73 3.42
C GLN A 85 0.44 9.69 4.04
N THR A 86 1.01 10.55 3.21
CA THR A 86 1.98 11.57 3.58
C THR A 86 1.48 12.96 3.17
N ASN A 87 2.23 14.00 3.53
CA ASN A 87 1.95 15.34 3.04
C ASN A 87 2.01 15.41 1.50
N ALA A 88 2.97 14.73 0.88
CA ALA A 88 3.12 14.64 -0.57
C ALA A 88 2.00 13.86 -1.25
N THR A 89 1.52 12.75 -0.68
CA THR A 89 0.40 12.01 -1.30
C THR A 89 -0.90 12.82 -1.23
N ARG A 90 -1.17 13.50 -0.11
CA ARG A 90 -2.31 14.42 -0.02
C ARG A 90 -2.18 15.59 -1.02
N GLN A 91 -0.98 16.10 -1.23
CA GLN A 91 -0.74 17.12 -2.25
C GLN A 91 -0.96 16.58 -3.67
N LEU A 92 -0.53 15.33 -3.94
CA LEU A 92 -0.80 14.65 -5.20
C LEU A 92 -2.30 14.51 -5.45
N ASP A 93 -3.07 14.10 -4.45
CA ASP A 93 -4.53 13.97 -4.57
C ASP A 93 -5.19 15.31 -4.99
N GLN A 94 -4.74 16.42 -4.38
CA GLN A 94 -5.21 17.76 -4.71
C GLN A 94 -4.85 18.15 -6.16
N LEU A 95 -3.60 17.88 -6.58
CA LEU A 95 -3.13 18.18 -7.93
C LEU A 95 -3.90 17.38 -9.00
N ILE A 96 -4.20 16.11 -8.72
CA ILE A 96 -5.03 15.26 -9.60
C ILE A 96 -6.44 15.84 -9.70
N ALA A 97 -7.06 16.18 -8.57
CA ALA A 97 -8.42 16.73 -8.54
C ALA A 97 -8.52 18.07 -9.28
N ASP A 98 -7.56 18.97 -9.07
CA ASP A 98 -7.50 20.25 -9.77
C ASP A 98 -7.29 20.07 -11.27
N ARG A 99 -6.37 19.17 -11.67
CA ARG A 99 -6.12 18.87 -13.09
C ARG A 99 -7.33 18.25 -13.77
N ALA A 100 -8.00 17.28 -13.12
CA ALA A 100 -9.22 16.66 -13.62
C ALA A 100 -10.32 17.70 -13.85
N LYS A 101 -10.57 18.58 -12.87
CA LYS A 101 -11.59 19.63 -12.95
C LYS A 101 -11.31 20.65 -14.06
N GLN A 102 -10.05 21.01 -14.27
CA GLN A 102 -9.66 22.04 -15.25
C GLN A 102 -9.61 21.51 -16.68
N ASN A 103 -9.11 20.28 -16.88
CA ASN A 103 -8.76 19.77 -18.21
C ASN A 103 -9.70 18.66 -18.70
N PHE A 104 -10.49 18.06 -17.81
CA PHE A 104 -11.35 16.91 -18.12
C PHE A 104 -12.80 17.15 -17.65
N PRO A 105 -13.54 18.12 -18.21
CA PRO A 105 -14.88 18.48 -17.75
C PRO A 105 -15.93 17.37 -17.87
N LYS A 106 -15.63 16.29 -18.61
CA LYS A 106 -16.46 15.08 -18.70
C LYS A 106 -16.16 14.06 -17.60
N VAL A 107 -15.15 14.29 -16.77
CA VAL A 107 -14.78 13.45 -15.63
C VAL A 107 -15.19 14.18 -14.37
N GLU A 108 -16.17 13.62 -13.68
CA GLU A 108 -16.54 14.07 -12.33
C GLU A 108 -15.71 13.26 -11.33
N LEU A 109 -14.67 13.89 -10.76
CA LEU A 109 -13.84 13.26 -9.75
C LEU A 109 -14.41 13.53 -8.35
N LEU A 110 -14.78 12.48 -7.65
CA LEU A 110 -15.28 12.51 -6.27
C LEU A 110 -14.21 12.01 -5.30
N ALA A 111 -14.26 12.47 -4.05
CA ALA A 111 -13.44 11.94 -2.96
C ALA A 111 -13.86 10.51 -2.59
N PHE A 112 -12.91 9.67 -2.18
CA PHE A 112 -13.14 8.31 -1.70
C PHE A 112 -13.76 8.28 -0.31
N GLU A 113 -15.06 8.51 -0.31
CA GLU A 113 -15.92 8.51 0.85
C GLU A 113 -17.02 7.47 0.65
N ALA A 114 -17.53 6.91 1.76
CA ALA A 114 -18.58 5.89 1.69
C ALA A 114 -19.83 6.41 0.94
N ALA A 115 -20.11 7.71 1.05
CA ALA A 115 -21.24 8.38 0.38
C ALA A 115 -21.07 8.51 -1.14
N ASN A 116 -19.87 8.37 -1.68
CA ASN A 116 -19.57 8.58 -3.10
C ASN A 116 -19.33 7.27 -3.86
N LEU A 117 -18.88 6.22 -3.17
CA LEU A 117 -18.48 4.96 -3.80
C LEU A 117 -19.60 4.32 -4.64
N GLY A 118 -20.84 4.34 -4.15
CA GLY A 118 -22.00 3.79 -4.88
C GLY A 118 -22.42 4.60 -6.13
N LYS A 119 -21.89 5.82 -6.29
CA LYS A 119 -22.22 6.71 -7.42
C LYS A 119 -21.24 6.54 -8.59
N ALA A 120 -20.05 6.00 -8.34
CA ALA A 120 -18.98 5.94 -9.31
C ALA A 120 -18.79 4.52 -9.86
N PRO A 121 -18.90 4.30 -11.17
CA PRO A 121 -18.51 3.03 -11.79
C PRO A 121 -17.00 2.79 -11.80
N TYR A 122 -16.20 3.82 -11.51
CA TYR A 122 -14.74 3.77 -11.59
C TYR A 122 -14.07 4.23 -10.30
N VAL A 123 -12.96 3.59 -9.96
CA VAL A 123 -12.04 4.06 -8.92
C VAL A 123 -10.68 4.36 -9.56
N MET A 124 -10.09 5.50 -9.17
CA MET A 124 -8.71 5.84 -9.47
C MET A 124 -7.87 5.49 -8.25
N THR A 125 -6.88 4.62 -8.44
CA THR A 125 -5.87 4.29 -7.43
C THR A 125 -4.56 4.97 -7.77
N GLY A 126 -3.77 5.37 -6.78
CA GLY A 126 -2.44 5.87 -7.07
C GLY A 126 -1.43 5.74 -5.93
N THR A 127 -0.16 5.85 -6.30
CA THR A 127 0.95 5.69 -5.37
C THR A 127 2.13 6.59 -5.71
N LEU A 128 2.89 6.98 -4.69
CA LEU A 128 4.26 7.47 -4.82
C LEU A 128 5.24 6.32 -4.52
N THR A 129 6.11 6.01 -5.46
CA THR A 129 7.17 4.99 -5.32
C THR A 129 8.53 5.66 -5.41
N ARG A 130 9.46 5.36 -4.50
CA ARG A 130 10.84 5.87 -4.65
C ARG A 130 11.47 5.30 -5.92
N ALA A 131 12.15 6.14 -6.68
CA ALA A 131 12.83 5.77 -7.90
C ALA A 131 14.19 6.49 -7.97
N GLU A 132 15.07 6.04 -8.86
CA GLU A 132 16.31 6.76 -9.13
C GLU A 132 15.99 8.19 -9.56
N GLY A 133 16.59 9.17 -8.87
CA GLY A 133 16.38 10.59 -9.15
C GLY A 133 15.04 11.18 -8.69
N GLY A 134 14.22 10.48 -7.90
CA GLY A 134 13.03 11.05 -7.27
C GLY A 134 11.91 10.06 -6.92
N PHE A 135 10.69 10.41 -7.29
CA PHE A 135 9.48 9.64 -6.97
C PHE A 135 8.65 9.37 -8.21
N ARG A 136 8.34 8.10 -8.49
CA ARG A 136 7.41 7.71 -9.53
C ARG A 136 5.98 7.82 -9.00
N ILE A 137 5.18 8.63 -9.67
CA ILE A 137 3.72 8.65 -9.52
C ILE A 137 3.18 7.53 -10.40
N ASN A 138 2.44 6.58 -9.83
CA ASN A 138 1.69 5.57 -10.59
C ASN A 138 0.20 5.78 -10.34
N LEU A 139 -0.58 5.90 -11.41
CA LEU A 139 -2.04 5.97 -11.36
C LEU A 139 -2.64 4.84 -12.20
N ALA A 140 -3.74 4.28 -11.72
CA ALA A 140 -4.55 3.33 -12.47
C ALA A 140 -6.03 3.65 -12.32
N LEU A 141 -6.79 3.43 -13.38
CA LEU A 141 -8.24 3.56 -13.40
C LEU A 141 -8.85 2.15 -13.50
N VAL A 142 -9.76 1.84 -12.59
CA VAL A 142 -10.38 0.51 -12.48
C VAL A 142 -11.88 0.62 -12.77
N ASP A 143 -12.38 -0.23 -13.65
CA ASP A 143 -13.81 -0.49 -13.79
C ASP A 143 -14.27 -1.43 -12.70
N LEU A 144 -15.08 -0.94 -11.76
CA LEU A 144 -15.51 -1.71 -10.59
C LEU A 144 -16.40 -2.90 -10.97
N LYS A 145 -17.22 -2.76 -12.02
CA LYS A 145 -18.12 -3.82 -12.49
C LYS A 145 -17.35 -4.92 -13.19
N ALA A 146 -16.38 -4.55 -14.03
CA ALA A 146 -15.52 -5.51 -14.72
C ALA A 146 -14.38 -6.03 -13.83
N SER A 147 -14.07 -5.35 -12.73
CA SER A 147 -12.89 -5.59 -11.88
C SER A 147 -11.57 -5.55 -12.66
N THR A 148 -11.51 -4.70 -13.69
CA THR A 148 -10.42 -4.65 -14.67
C THR A 148 -9.78 -3.27 -14.63
N VAL A 149 -8.45 -3.21 -14.68
CA VAL A 149 -7.70 -1.97 -14.91
C VAL A 149 -7.86 -1.58 -16.37
N ILE A 150 -8.38 -0.39 -16.62
CA ILE A 150 -8.75 0.08 -17.97
C ILE A 150 -7.81 1.17 -18.50
N ALA A 151 -7.04 1.79 -17.62
CA ALA A 151 -5.97 2.73 -17.95
C ALA A 151 -4.92 2.71 -16.83
N GLN A 152 -3.66 2.93 -17.20
CA GLN A 152 -2.55 3.06 -16.28
C GLN A 152 -1.59 4.11 -16.82
N SER A 153 -1.12 5.00 -15.96
CA SER A 153 -0.12 6.00 -16.31
C SER A 153 0.88 6.19 -15.18
N SER A 154 2.11 6.55 -15.54
CA SER A 154 3.12 6.96 -14.58
C SER A 154 3.99 8.11 -15.09
N ALA A 155 4.49 8.90 -14.14
CA ALA A 155 5.43 9.98 -14.41
C ALA A 155 6.48 10.04 -13.29
N LEU A 156 7.69 10.48 -13.64
CA LEU A 156 8.77 10.66 -12.68
C LEU A 156 8.79 12.09 -12.16
N ALA A 157 8.57 12.26 -10.86
CA ALA A 157 8.76 13.52 -10.16
C ALA A 157 10.18 13.60 -9.59
N ARG A 158 10.80 14.78 -9.67
CA ARG A 158 12.02 15.09 -8.92
C ARG A 158 11.71 15.21 -7.42
N PRO A 159 12.70 15.04 -6.52
CA PRO A 159 12.46 15.01 -5.09
C PRO A 159 12.20 16.40 -4.48
N GLU A 160 12.49 17.50 -5.19
CA GLU A 160 12.38 18.83 -4.60
C GLU A 160 10.92 19.17 -4.27
N GLY A 161 10.68 19.57 -3.01
CA GLY A 161 9.35 19.92 -2.53
C GLY A 161 8.44 18.72 -2.21
N VAL A 162 8.95 17.49 -2.29
CA VAL A 162 8.18 16.29 -1.94
C VAL A 162 8.32 15.99 -0.44
N ASP A 163 7.31 16.37 0.34
CA ASP A 163 7.27 16.13 1.79
C ASP A 163 6.65 14.76 2.11
N MET A 164 7.50 13.79 2.42
CA MET A 164 7.08 12.42 2.77
C MET A 164 6.71 12.23 4.24
N ALA A 165 6.59 13.30 5.04
CA ALA A 165 6.13 13.18 6.42
C ALA A 165 4.73 12.55 6.49
N PRO A 166 4.53 11.50 7.30
CA PRO A 166 3.25 10.80 7.38
C PRO A 166 2.17 11.65 8.06
N LEU A 167 0.92 11.46 7.63
CA LEU A 167 -0.23 12.10 8.30
C LEU A 167 -0.38 11.59 9.74
N ALA A 168 -1.11 12.35 10.57
CA ALA A 168 -1.19 12.14 12.01
C ALA A 168 -1.59 10.71 12.40
N TYR A 169 -2.56 10.11 11.72
CA TYR A 169 -2.96 8.73 11.94
C TYR A 169 -1.80 7.73 11.77
N TYR A 170 -1.05 7.83 10.67
CA TYR A 170 0.07 6.92 10.36
C TYR A 170 1.29 7.18 11.25
N ARG A 171 1.58 8.45 11.53
CA ARG A 171 2.64 8.87 12.46
C ARG A 171 2.40 8.27 13.84
N ASP A 172 1.19 8.43 14.37
CA ASP A 172 0.83 8.03 15.73
C ASP A 172 0.60 6.51 15.86
N SER A 173 0.32 5.80 14.76
CA SER A 173 0.03 4.35 14.76
C SER A 173 1.17 3.50 15.36
N PRO A 174 0.87 2.59 16.30
CA PRO A 174 1.86 1.74 16.94
C PRO A 174 2.33 0.58 16.06
N VAL A 175 1.42 0.02 15.27
CA VAL A 175 1.69 -1.09 14.35
C VAL A 175 1.69 -0.57 12.92
N LEU A 176 2.69 -0.97 12.14
CA LEU A 176 2.78 -0.59 10.73
C LEU A 176 1.53 -1.04 9.97
N VAL A 177 0.92 -0.09 9.26
CA VAL A 177 -0.24 -0.31 8.41
C VAL A 177 0.23 -0.74 7.02
N LYS A 178 0.62 -2.01 6.87
CA LYS A 178 0.90 -2.61 5.57
C LYS A 178 0.33 -4.02 5.54
N ASP A 179 -0.96 -4.08 5.21
CA ASP A 179 -1.71 -5.32 5.09
C ASP A 179 -1.92 -5.68 3.61
N LYS A 180 -2.54 -6.84 3.36
CA LYS A 180 -2.81 -7.33 2.00
C LYS A 180 -3.67 -6.37 1.16
N VAL A 181 -4.53 -5.57 1.80
CA VAL A 181 -5.41 -4.61 1.12
C VAL A 181 -4.60 -3.44 0.61
N VAL A 182 -3.70 -2.91 1.44
CA VAL A 182 -2.76 -1.86 1.06
C VAL A 182 -1.84 -2.36 -0.05
N ASP A 183 -1.27 -3.57 0.07
CA ASP A 183 -0.43 -4.13 -0.99
C ASP A 183 -1.22 -4.39 -2.28
N GLY A 184 -2.51 -4.73 -2.17
CA GLY A 184 -3.41 -4.88 -3.32
C GLY A 184 -3.67 -3.57 -4.05
N LEU A 185 -3.80 -2.45 -3.33
CA LEU A 185 -3.87 -1.11 -3.93
C LEU A 185 -2.58 -0.78 -4.69
N VAL A 186 -1.41 -1.03 -4.07
CA VAL A 186 -0.10 -0.79 -4.70
C VAL A 186 0.11 -1.64 -5.96
N ARG A 187 -0.30 -2.92 -5.94
CA ARG A 187 -0.30 -3.77 -7.14
C ARG A 187 -1.25 -3.23 -8.21
N THR A 188 -2.44 -2.80 -7.81
CA THR A 188 -3.45 -2.26 -8.75
C THR A 188 -2.96 -0.99 -9.43
N SER A 189 -2.27 -0.08 -8.73
CA SER A 189 -1.78 1.20 -9.31
C SER A 189 -0.73 1.02 -10.41
N THR A 190 -0.09 -0.15 -10.48
CA THR A 190 0.94 -0.51 -11.46
C THR A 190 0.49 -1.58 -12.45
N THR A 191 -0.75 -2.07 -12.31
CA THR A 191 -1.30 -3.13 -13.15
C THR A 191 -1.55 -2.65 -14.58
N VAL A 192 -1.14 -3.45 -15.56
CA VAL A 192 -1.28 -3.13 -16.98
C VAL A 192 -2.76 -3.12 -17.40
N PRO A 193 -3.21 -2.19 -18.26
CA PRO A 193 -4.58 -2.18 -18.75
C PRO A 193 -5.01 -3.50 -19.40
N GLY A 194 -6.26 -3.88 -19.20
CA GLY A 194 -6.84 -5.16 -19.60
C GLY A 194 -6.71 -6.27 -18.55
N GLN A 195 -5.86 -6.11 -17.54
CA GLN A 195 -5.70 -7.08 -16.45
C GLN A 195 -6.66 -6.80 -15.29
N LYS A 196 -6.90 -7.83 -14.46
CA LYS A 196 -7.72 -7.70 -13.26
C LYS A 196 -7.02 -6.84 -12.20
N ALA A 197 -7.77 -5.96 -11.56
CA ALA A 197 -7.31 -5.30 -10.34
C ALA A 197 -7.22 -6.34 -9.20
N ASP A 198 -6.50 -5.99 -8.14
CA ASP A 198 -6.27 -6.91 -7.03
C ASP A 198 -7.58 -7.28 -6.32
N ALA A 199 -7.82 -8.59 -6.18
CA ALA A 199 -9.08 -9.11 -5.66
C ALA A 199 -9.27 -8.81 -4.16
N ASP A 200 -8.19 -8.84 -3.37
CA ASP A 200 -8.27 -8.57 -1.93
C ASP A 200 -8.59 -7.10 -1.65
N TYR A 201 -8.04 -6.20 -2.48
CA TYR A 201 -8.36 -4.78 -2.48
C TYR A 201 -9.82 -4.54 -2.87
N LEU A 202 -10.26 -5.02 -4.04
CA LEU A 202 -11.62 -4.78 -4.53
C LEU A 202 -12.70 -5.36 -3.61
N ALA A 203 -12.47 -6.55 -3.04
CA ALA A 203 -13.40 -7.17 -2.10
C ALA A 203 -13.67 -6.33 -0.84
N ARG A 204 -12.77 -5.38 -0.51
CA ARG A 204 -12.83 -4.56 0.71
C ARG A 204 -12.98 -3.08 0.43
N ILE A 205 -13.24 -2.67 -0.81
CA ILE A 205 -13.30 -1.26 -1.21
C ILE A 205 -14.37 -0.46 -0.44
N ALA A 206 -15.53 -1.07 -0.16
CA ALA A 206 -16.58 -0.44 0.65
C ALA A 206 -16.12 -0.19 2.10
N THR A 207 -15.50 -1.18 2.73
CA THR A 207 -14.93 -1.04 4.08
C THR A 207 -13.77 -0.03 4.08
N ALA A 208 -12.93 -0.03 3.04
CA ALA A 208 -11.83 0.91 2.89
C ALA A 208 -12.32 2.37 2.85
N ALA A 209 -13.45 2.65 2.20
CA ALA A 209 -14.03 3.99 2.18
C ALA A 209 -14.47 4.46 3.57
N VAL A 210 -15.12 3.60 4.36
CA VAL A 210 -15.50 3.93 5.76
C VAL A 210 -14.26 4.11 6.65
N ILE A 211 -13.22 3.31 6.44
CA ILE A 211 -11.93 3.48 7.13
C ILE A 211 -11.31 4.84 6.75
N ASN A 212 -11.39 5.23 5.49
CA ASN A 212 -10.88 6.52 5.04
C ASN A 212 -11.64 7.68 5.70
N ASP A 213 -12.97 7.64 5.74
CA ASP A 213 -13.80 8.66 6.42
C ASP A 213 -13.38 8.83 7.90
N ALA A 214 -13.21 7.72 8.62
CA ALA A 214 -12.73 7.73 10.01
C ALA A 214 -11.29 8.26 10.14
N THR A 215 -10.42 7.94 9.17
CA THR A 215 -9.03 8.41 9.11
C THR A 215 -8.94 9.91 8.87
N LEU A 216 -9.77 10.45 7.98
CA LEU A 216 -9.90 11.89 7.73
C LEU A 216 -10.33 12.62 9.02
N LEU A 217 -11.32 12.09 9.74
CA LEU A 217 -11.74 12.63 11.04
C LEU A 217 -10.61 12.60 12.07
N TYR A 218 -9.83 11.51 12.15
CA TYR A 218 -8.68 11.44 13.05
C TYR A 218 -7.62 12.49 12.71
N ASN A 219 -7.27 12.61 11.42
CA ASN A 219 -6.29 13.58 10.93
C ASN A 219 -6.76 15.03 11.16
N ALA A 220 -8.07 15.27 11.19
CA ALA A 220 -8.69 16.54 11.54
C ALA A 220 -8.91 16.74 13.06
N ALA A 221 -8.33 15.89 13.91
CA ALA A 221 -8.46 15.90 15.38
C ALA A 221 -9.89 15.73 15.91
N ARG A 222 -10.83 15.21 15.10
CA ARG A 222 -12.21 14.89 15.49
C ARG A 222 -12.29 13.48 16.08
N TYR A 223 -11.55 13.24 17.17
CA TYR A 223 -11.27 11.88 17.69
C TYR A 223 -12.52 11.10 18.12
N ARG A 224 -13.55 11.76 18.67
CA ARG A 224 -14.80 11.09 19.05
C ARG A 224 -15.54 10.52 17.85
N GLU A 225 -15.58 11.28 16.77
CA GLU A 225 -16.25 10.88 15.52
C GLU A 225 -15.41 9.85 14.78
N ALA A 226 -14.09 10.01 14.76
CA ALA A 226 -13.17 9.00 14.25
C ALA A 226 -13.35 7.65 14.96
N LEU A 227 -13.45 7.64 16.30
CA LEU A 227 -13.74 6.43 17.07
C LEU A 227 -15.06 5.77 16.64
N GLY A 228 -16.11 6.57 16.45
CA GLY A 228 -17.39 6.10 15.92
C GLY A 228 -17.24 5.47 14.54
N GLY A 229 -16.55 6.15 13.61
CA GLY A 229 -16.29 5.67 12.26
C GLY A 229 -15.50 4.36 12.24
N TYR A 230 -14.44 4.23 13.04
CA TYR A 230 -13.68 2.98 13.11
C TYR A 230 -14.49 1.84 13.74
N ARG A 231 -15.34 2.10 14.74
CA ARG A 231 -16.26 1.08 15.28
C ARG A 231 -17.28 0.63 14.24
N SER A 232 -17.80 1.55 13.43
CA SER A 232 -18.67 1.22 12.30
C SER A 232 -17.93 0.36 11.27
N ALA A 233 -16.70 0.72 10.90
CA ALA A 233 -15.87 -0.08 10.00
C ALA A 233 -15.61 -1.48 10.56
N LEU A 234 -15.31 -1.61 11.85
CA LEU A 234 -15.09 -2.90 12.53
C LEU A 234 -16.32 -3.82 12.44
N ALA A 235 -17.53 -3.26 12.48
CA ALA A 235 -18.78 -4.01 12.41
C ALA A 235 -19.12 -4.49 10.98
N MET A 236 -18.40 -4.02 9.96
CA MET A 236 -18.62 -4.45 8.57
C MET A 236 -17.96 -5.82 8.31
N PRO A 237 -18.44 -6.56 7.29
CA PRO A 237 -17.74 -7.75 6.81
C PRO A 237 -16.28 -7.44 6.46
N ALA A 238 -15.36 -8.29 6.93
CA ALA A 238 -13.92 -8.08 6.81
C ALA A 238 -13.42 -6.72 7.36
N GLY A 239 -14.13 -6.14 8.33
CA GLY A 239 -13.78 -4.90 9.03
C GLY A 239 -12.67 -5.05 10.07
N ASP A 240 -12.41 -6.27 10.53
CA ASP A 240 -11.30 -6.57 11.44
C ASP A 240 -9.98 -6.48 10.68
N GLN A 241 -9.41 -5.28 10.63
CA GLN A 241 -8.18 -4.93 9.93
C GLN A 241 -7.27 -4.11 10.86
N ILE A 242 -5.95 -4.20 10.67
CA ILE A 242 -4.96 -3.44 11.47
C ILE A 242 -5.28 -1.95 11.45
N ARG A 243 -5.73 -1.41 10.32
CA ARG A 243 -6.14 0.00 10.20
C ARG A 243 -7.25 0.39 11.17
N VAL A 244 -8.27 -0.44 11.25
CA VAL A 244 -9.41 -0.20 12.14
C VAL A 244 -8.99 -0.31 13.60
N LEU A 245 -8.22 -1.34 13.94
CA LEU A 245 -7.78 -1.58 15.31
C LEU A 245 -6.81 -0.49 15.81
N ASN A 246 -5.87 -0.06 14.97
CA ASN A 246 -5.04 1.13 15.23
C ASN A 246 -5.93 2.36 15.44
N GLY A 247 -6.90 2.61 14.55
CA GLY A 247 -7.80 3.76 14.62
C GLY A 247 -8.61 3.84 15.91
N ILE A 248 -9.13 2.70 16.39
CA ILE A 248 -9.84 2.59 17.66
C ILE A 248 -8.88 2.90 18.82
N TYR A 249 -7.74 2.22 18.89
CA TYR A 249 -6.72 2.45 19.92
C TYR A 249 -6.30 3.92 19.99
N LEU A 250 -5.92 4.50 18.86
CA LEU A 250 -5.45 5.88 18.78
C LEU A 250 -6.51 6.87 19.20
N SER A 251 -7.75 6.70 18.71
CA SER A 251 -8.85 7.60 19.08
C SER A 251 -9.13 7.53 20.58
N LEU A 252 -9.12 6.34 21.20
CA LEU A 252 -9.30 6.18 22.64
C LEU A 252 -8.18 6.84 23.44
N MET A 253 -6.92 6.70 23.01
CA MET A 253 -5.77 7.38 23.63
C MET A 253 -5.93 8.90 23.58
N LYS A 254 -6.34 9.47 22.43
CA LYS A 254 -6.56 10.92 22.29
C LYS A 254 -7.75 11.45 23.09
N LEU A 255 -8.70 10.58 23.43
CA LEU A 255 -9.86 10.89 24.28
C LEU A 255 -9.57 10.68 25.78
N GLY A 256 -8.37 10.20 26.15
CA GLY A 256 -8.01 9.91 27.54
C GLY A 256 -8.69 8.65 28.11
N GLN A 257 -9.24 7.78 27.26
CA GLN A 257 -9.94 6.56 27.65
C GLN A 257 -8.95 5.39 27.75
N SER A 258 -8.08 5.44 28.77
CA SER A 258 -6.91 4.57 28.88
C SER A 258 -7.25 3.08 29.04
N ALA A 259 -8.31 2.75 29.77
CA ALA A 259 -8.70 1.35 29.99
C ALA A 259 -9.19 0.69 28.69
N GLU A 260 -10.06 1.39 27.97
CA GLU A 260 -10.57 0.94 26.67
C GLU A 260 -9.46 0.94 25.61
N ALA A 261 -8.52 1.91 25.66
CA ALA A 261 -7.37 1.93 24.78
C ALA A 261 -6.47 0.69 24.99
N GLU A 262 -6.21 0.31 26.24
CA GLU A 262 -5.45 -0.91 26.54
C GLU A 262 -6.15 -2.17 26.02
N GLU A 263 -7.47 -2.27 26.18
CA GLU A 263 -8.25 -3.37 25.61
C GLU A 263 -8.17 -3.41 24.08
N ALA A 264 -8.34 -2.24 23.43
CA ALA A 264 -8.23 -2.11 21.99
C ALA A 264 -6.84 -2.51 21.48
N PHE A 265 -5.79 -2.13 22.20
CA PHE A 265 -4.43 -2.54 21.88
C PHE A 265 -4.24 -4.06 22.06
N GLY A 266 -4.80 -4.66 23.11
CA GLY A 266 -4.80 -6.12 23.29
C GLY A 266 -5.46 -6.86 22.12
N ARG A 267 -6.56 -6.33 21.57
CA ARG A 267 -7.20 -6.85 20.35
C ARG A 267 -6.32 -6.69 19.12
N LEU A 268 -5.68 -5.53 18.95
CA LEU A 268 -4.69 -5.29 17.89
C LEU A 268 -3.54 -6.30 17.93
N VAL A 269 -2.98 -6.57 19.12
CA VAL A 269 -1.94 -7.58 19.31
C VAL A 269 -2.45 -8.97 18.94
N THR A 270 -3.64 -9.35 19.43
CA THR A 270 -4.24 -10.66 19.14
C THR A 270 -4.41 -10.86 17.64
N TYR A 271 -4.95 -9.85 16.95
CA TYR A 271 -5.09 -9.86 15.49
C TYR A 271 -3.72 -9.98 14.79
N GLY A 272 -2.74 -9.15 15.20
CA GLY A 272 -1.40 -9.14 14.61
C GLY A 272 -0.68 -10.48 14.76
N LEU A 273 -0.78 -11.12 15.94
CA LEU A 273 -0.21 -12.45 16.18
C LEU A 273 -0.90 -13.52 15.33
N ALA A 274 -2.24 -13.51 15.27
CA ALA A 274 -3.00 -14.50 14.49
C ALA A 274 -2.72 -14.42 12.97
N ASN A 275 -2.32 -13.25 12.47
CA ASN A 275 -2.08 -13.00 11.04
C ASN A 275 -0.60 -12.88 10.68
N ASN A 276 0.34 -13.13 11.61
CA ASN A 276 1.78 -12.92 11.43
C ASN A 276 2.10 -11.51 10.87
N ALA A 277 1.44 -10.49 11.43
CA ALA A 277 1.44 -9.11 10.94
C ALA A 277 1.69 -8.09 12.07
N LEU A 278 2.27 -8.53 13.19
CA LEU A 278 2.56 -7.67 14.34
C LEU A 278 3.95 -7.03 14.18
N SER A 279 4.01 -5.85 13.56
CA SER A 279 5.22 -5.04 13.44
C SER A 279 5.09 -3.75 14.24
N VAL A 280 5.60 -3.76 15.48
CA VAL A 280 5.42 -2.66 16.43
C VAL A 280 6.58 -1.67 16.33
N LYS A 281 6.24 -0.39 16.21
CA LYS A 281 7.20 0.72 16.18
C LYS A 281 7.65 1.07 17.60
N PHE A 282 8.78 0.50 18.02
CA PHE A 282 9.51 0.96 19.20
C PHE A 282 10.63 1.89 18.76
N LEU A 283 10.44 3.19 18.97
CA LEU A 283 11.48 4.18 18.72
C LEU A 283 12.51 4.17 19.85
N PHE A 284 13.79 4.15 19.46
CA PHE A 284 14.95 4.15 20.34
C PHE A 284 15.81 5.39 20.06
N ASN A 285 16.56 5.83 21.06
CA ASN A 285 17.58 6.86 20.87
C ASN A 285 18.64 6.38 19.85
N PRO A 286 19.27 7.29 19.07
CA PRO A 286 20.27 6.92 18.07
C PRO A 286 21.43 6.15 18.71
N GLY A 287 21.89 5.08 18.07
CA GLY A 287 22.98 4.23 18.58
C GLY A 287 22.71 3.46 19.88
N SER A 288 21.51 3.58 20.47
CA SER A 288 21.18 3.06 21.80
C SER A 288 20.05 2.04 21.79
N THR A 289 19.97 1.25 22.87
CA THR A 289 18.83 0.38 23.23
C THR A 289 17.82 1.07 24.16
N GLU A 290 18.09 2.31 24.57
CA GLU A 290 17.14 3.10 25.34
C GLU A 290 16.01 3.59 24.43
N PHE A 291 14.78 3.51 24.96
CA PHE A 291 13.63 4.08 24.26
C PHE A 291 13.79 5.58 24.08
N TRP A 292 13.12 6.09 23.05
CA TRP A 292 13.10 7.50 22.74
C TRP A 292 12.69 8.34 23.97
N SER A 293 13.47 9.40 24.24
CA SER A 293 13.37 10.20 25.46
C SER A 293 12.05 10.98 25.58
N ASP A 294 11.38 11.28 24.47
CA ASP A 294 10.08 11.95 24.50
C ASP A 294 8.99 11.01 25.03
N ALA A 295 8.51 11.31 26.25
CA ALA A 295 7.45 10.54 26.91
C ALA A 295 6.13 10.54 26.11
N ARG A 296 5.87 11.53 25.25
CA ARG A 296 4.69 11.54 24.37
C ARG A 296 4.71 10.39 23.36
N VAL A 297 5.90 9.87 23.08
CA VAL A 297 6.12 8.72 22.19
C VAL A 297 6.22 7.43 23.00
N SER A 298 7.04 7.41 24.05
CA SER A 298 7.43 6.17 24.74
C SER A 298 6.56 5.77 25.94
N SER A 299 5.69 6.66 26.46
CA SER A 299 4.86 6.37 27.64
C SER A 299 3.93 5.16 27.47
N ALA A 300 3.45 4.90 26.25
CA ALA A 300 2.58 3.78 25.95
C ALA A 300 3.31 2.42 25.90
N TYR A 301 4.64 2.41 25.75
CA TYR A 301 5.41 1.19 25.47
C TYR A 301 5.33 0.15 26.58
N SER A 302 5.28 0.57 27.85
CA SER A 302 5.12 -0.36 28.98
C SER A 302 3.78 -1.10 28.91
N MET A 303 2.69 -0.40 28.55
CA MET A 303 1.39 -1.04 28.33
C MET A 303 1.43 -1.97 27.11
N TRP A 304 2.08 -1.54 26.02
CA TRP A 304 2.19 -2.38 24.82
C TRP A 304 2.93 -3.68 25.11
N LEU A 305 4.07 -3.61 25.78
CA LEU A 305 4.88 -4.79 26.15
C LEU A 305 4.09 -5.74 27.04
N ARG A 306 3.34 -5.23 28.03
CA ARG A 306 2.46 -6.04 28.88
C ARG A 306 1.37 -6.74 28.06
N GLN A 307 0.68 -6.02 27.17
CA GLN A 307 -0.35 -6.63 26.32
C GLN A 307 0.23 -7.66 25.35
N ILE A 308 1.37 -7.37 24.71
CA ILE A 308 2.07 -8.33 23.84
C ILE A 308 2.41 -9.60 24.61
N ALA A 309 3.02 -9.47 25.79
CA ALA A 309 3.38 -10.61 26.62
C ALA A 309 2.14 -11.43 27.04
N ARG A 310 1.08 -10.74 27.48
CA ARG A 310 -0.18 -11.37 27.91
C ARG A 310 -0.82 -12.17 26.77
N GLN A 311 -1.02 -11.57 25.61
CA GLN A 311 -1.70 -12.24 24.49
C GLN A 311 -0.85 -13.39 23.92
N ALA A 312 0.47 -13.18 23.78
CA ALA A 312 1.38 -14.21 23.30
C ALA A 312 1.44 -15.43 24.23
N SER A 313 1.47 -15.20 25.55
CA SER A 313 1.46 -16.27 26.56
C SER A 313 0.14 -17.04 26.53
N ALA A 314 -0.98 -16.34 26.51
CA ALA A 314 -2.32 -16.95 26.46
C ALA A 314 -2.50 -17.83 25.22
N ALA A 315 -1.97 -17.38 24.07
CA ALA A 315 -2.01 -18.12 22.82
C ALA A 315 -0.93 -19.21 22.70
N LYS A 316 -0.01 -19.32 23.67
CA LYS A 316 1.13 -20.27 23.68
C LYS A 316 2.00 -20.20 22.42
N ILE A 317 2.17 -19.00 21.88
CA ILE A 317 2.87 -18.76 20.62
C ILE A 317 4.39 -18.71 20.84
N CYS A 318 5.15 -19.26 19.89
CA CYS A 318 6.59 -19.00 19.76
C CYS A 318 6.84 -17.97 18.66
N MET A 319 7.81 -17.09 18.89
CA MET A 319 8.08 -16.00 17.96
C MET A 319 9.54 -15.56 17.97
N ASP A 320 9.98 -15.12 16.80
CA ASP A 320 11.25 -14.44 16.58
C ASP A 320 11.01 -12.92 16.65
N LEU A 321 11.77 -12.25 17.51
CA LEU A 321 11.80 -10.79 17.62
C LEU A 321 12.87 -10.27 16.69
N LEU A 322 12.45 -9.70 15.57
CA LEU A 322 13.31 -9.16 14.55
C LEU A 322 13.53 -7.67 14.80
N GLY A 323 14.76 -7.28 15.12
CA GLY A 323 15.13 -5.87 15.26
C GLY A 323 15.51 -5.27 13.90
N HIS A 324 15.09 -4.04 13.66
CA HIS A 324 15.44 -3.29 12.44
C HIS A 324 16.05 -1.92 12.78
N THR A 325 16.87 -1.40 11.86
CA THR A 325 17.41 -0.04 11.90
C THR A 325 17.19 0.66 10.56
N SER A 326 17.32 1.99 10.56
CA SER A 326 17.56 2.76 9.34
C SER A 326 18.89 2.37 8.69
N SER A 327 19.12 2.86 7.47
CA SER A 327 20.35 2.69 6.69
C SER A 327 21.52 3.56 7.16
N THR A 328 21.34 4.38 8.20
CA THR A 328 22.40 5.23 8.74
C THR A 328 23.51 4.39 9.39
N GLY A 329 24.77 4.67 9.05
CA GLY A 329 25.92 3.96 9.60
C GLY A 329 26.32 2.69 8.83
N THR A 330 27.27 1.92 9.37
CA THR A 330 27.76 0.71 8.70
C THR A 330 26.85 -0.50 8.97
N GLU A 331 26.81 -1.46 8.05
CA GLU A 331 25.99 -2.67 8.20
C GLU A 331 26.32 -3.43 9.50
N ALA A 332 27.60 -3.59 9.83
CA ALA A 332 28.02 -4.27 11.05
C ALA A 332 27.51 -3.58 12.34
N VAL A 333 27.47 -2.24 12.35
CA VAL A 333 26.90 -1.48 13.48
C VAL A 333 25.39 -1.68 13.55
N ASN A 334 24.71 -1.63 12.42
CA ASN A 334 23.26 -1.82 12.32
C ASN A 334 22.83 -3.23 12.73
N ASP A 335 23.60 -4.26 12.39
CA ASP A 335 23.37 -5.64 12.80
C ASP A 335 23.50 -5.84 14.30
N SER A 336 24.58 -5.31 14.88
CA SER A 336 24.79 -5.34 16.32
C SER A 336 23.70 -4.57 17.06
N LEU A 337 23.35 -3.36 16.60
CA LEU A 337 22.35 -2.51 17.23
C LEU A 337 20.94 -3.11 17.18
N SER A 338 20.52 -3.60 16.01
CA SER A 338 19.22 -4.25 15.85
C SER A 338 19.08 -5.49 16.74
N SER A 339 20.12 -6.34 16.80
CA SER A 339 20.15 -7.51 17.68
C SER A 339 20.03 -7.13 19.17
N ARG A 340 20.79 -6.12 19.62
CA ARG A 340 20.70 -5.62 21.01
C ARG A 340 19.32 -5.06 21.35
N ARG A 341 18.65 -4.36 20.42
CA ARG A 341 17.28 -3.85 20.60
C ARG A 341 16.26 -4.99 20.67
N ALA A 342 16.36 -6.01 19.82
CA ALA A 342 15.52 -7.19 19.90
C ALA A 342 15.68 -7.92 21.25
N GLN A 343 16.93 -8.08 21.72
CA GLN A 343 17.22 -8.64 23.04
C GLN A 343 16.66 -7.79 24.19
N TYR A 344 16.71 -6.45 24.06
CA TYR A 344 16.11 -5.55 25.02
C TYR A 344 14.60 -5.77 25.12
N ILE A 345 13.88 -5.84 23.99
CA ILE A 345 12.45 -6.15 23.97
C ILE A 345 12.17 -7.54 24.55
N LYS A 346 12.95 -8.57 24.20
CA LYS A 346 12.82 -9.92 24.78
C LYS A 346 12.90 -9.88 26.32
N ARG A 347 13.87 -9.16 26.88
CA ARG A 347 14.02 -9.03 28.35
C ARG A 347 12.79 -8.39 28.98
N ARG A 348 12.24 -7.34 28.36
CA ARG A 348 11.02 -6.66 28.84
C ARG A 348 9.79 -7.57 28.77
N LEU A 349 9.62 -8.33 27.69
CA LEU A 349 8.52 -9.30 27.60
C LEU A 349 8.68 -10.43 28.62
N SER A 350 9.91 -10.88 28.85
CA SER A 350 10.22 -11.93 29.84
C SER A 350 9.95 -11.48 31.28
N SER A 351 10.09 -10.18 31.59
CA SER A 351 9.71 -9.64 32.89
C SER A 351 8.19 -9.55 33.09
N GLU A 352 7.42 -9.42 32.00
CA GLU A 352 5.95 -9.45 32.05
C GLU A 352 5.41 -10.88 32.12
N SER A 353 6.08 -11.85 31.48
CA SER A 353 5.72 -13.27 31.51
C SER A 353 6.97 -14.15 31.40
N SER A 354 7.28 -14.86 32.49
CA SER A 354 8.42 -15.79 32.55
C SER A 354 8.22 -17.01 31.64
N GLU A 355 6.98 -17.48 31.47
CA GLU A 355 6.66 -18.60 30.56
C GLU A 355 7.07 -18.24 29.11
N LEU A 356 6.81 -17.01 28.70
CA LEU A 356 7.08 -16.55 27.35
C LEU A 356 8.58 -16.54 27.03
N ALA A 357 9.45 -16.35 28.02
CA ALA A 357 10.90 -16.21 27.82
C ALA A 357 11.53 -17.35 27.00
N SER A 358 11.05 -18.58 27.22
CA SER A 358 11.48 -19.79 26.52
C SER A 358 10.98 -19.89 25.06
N ARG A 359 9.90 -19.16 24.75
CA ARG A 359 9.22 -19.15 23.45
C ARG A 359 9.68 -18.00 22.54
N LEU A 360 10.57 -17.13 23.03
CA LEU A 360 11.10 -15.99 22.28
C LEU A 360 12.52 -16.25 21.80
N ARG A 361 12.79 -15.98 20.52
CA ARG A 361 14.16 -15.81 20.00
C ARG A 361 14.33 -14.40 19.47
N THR A 362 15.57 -13.97 19.25
CA THR A 362 15.88 -12.61 18.82
C THR A 362 16.85 -12.65 17.66
N GLU A 363 16.61 -11.83 16.65
CA GLU A 363 17.49 -11.69 15.50
C GLU A 363 17.64 -10.22 15.10
N GLY A 364 18.85 -9.82 14.74
CA GLY A 364 19.12 -8.50 14.17
C GLY A 364 19.04 -8.54 12.65
N ARG A 365 18.15 -7.75 12.06
CA ARG A 365 18.04 -7.60 10.59
C ARG A 365 18.82 -6.40 10.06
N GLY A 366 19.39 -5.59 10.94
CA GLY A 366 20.07 -4.34 10.59
C GLY A 366 19.20 -3.46 9.69
N SER A 367 19.83 -2.93 8.65
CA SER A 367 19.18 -2.11 7.61
C SER A 367 18.85 -2.89 6.33
N ARG A 368 18.95 -4.22 6.32
CA ARG A 368 18.71 -5.06 5.12
C ARG A 368 17.24 -5.11 4.70
N GLN A 369 16.34 -4.77 5.61
CA GLN A 369 14.89 -4.82 5.42
C GLN A 369 14.24 -3.49 5.78
N THR A 370 14.86 -2.40 5.31
CA THR A 370 14.26 -1.06 5.36
C THR A 370 13.00 -1.02 4.50
N ILE A 371 12.00 -0.32 5.00
CA ILE A 371 10.75 -0.02 4.32
C ILE A 371 10.91 1.29 3.56
N VAL A 372 11.45 2.32 4.22
CA VAL A 372 11.61 3.65 3.62
C VAL A 372 13.03 3.83 3.10
N GLY A 373 14.03 3.55 3.92
CA GLY A 373 15.44 3.44 3.55
C GLY A 373 16.14 4.75 3.23
N THR A 374 15.62 5.91 3.67
CA THR A 374 16.23 7.21 3.33
C THR A 374 17.48 7.53 4.15
N GLY A 375 17.59 6.96 5.36
CA GLY A 375 18.73 7.19 6.25
C GLY A 375 18.73 8.57 6.90
N THR A 376 17.60 9.28 6.92
CA THR A 376 17.47 10.61 7.54
C THR A 376 17.21 10.53 9.04
N ASP A 377 16.83 9.35 9.55
CA ASP A 377 16.50 9.10 10.96
C ASP A 377 15.39 9.98 11.55
N ASP A 378 14.59 10.62 10.70
CA ASP A 378 13.46 11.45 11.08
C ASP A 378 12.16 10.62 11.25
N VAL A 379 11.00 11.29 11.15
CA VAL A 379 9.68 10.68 11.25
C VAL A 379 9.30 9.86 10.02
N VAL A 380 9.89 10.15 8.85
CA VAL A 380 9.68 9.41 7.60
C VAL A 380 10.32 8.02 7.73
N ASP A 381 11.51 7.93 8.30
CA ASP A 381 12.23 6.68 8.54
C ASP A 381 11.79 5.91 9.80
N ALA A 382 10.80 6.43 10.55
CA ALA A 382 10.29 5.75 11.75
C ALA A 382 9.88 4.28 11.52
N PRO A 383 9.28 3.88 10.37
CA PRO A 383 8.99 2.47 10.07
C PRO A 383 10.23 1.55 10.02
N ASP A 384 11.42 2.08 9.73
CA ASP A 384 12.66 1.30 9.65
C ASP A 384 13.21 0.97 11.03
N ARG A 385 12.82 1.74 12.05
CA ARG A 385 13.22 1.57 13.45
C ARG A 385 12.11 0.86 14.22
N ARG A 386 11.86 -0.41 13.89
CA ARG A 386 10.78 -1.24 14.44
C ARG A 386 11.30 -2.55 15.04
N VAL A 387 10.44 -3.21 15.81
CA VAL A 387 10.60 -4.63 16.15
C VAL A 387 9.41 -5.39 15.59
N GLU A 388 9.71 -6.37 14.76
CA GLU A 388 8.74 -7.26 14.14
C GLU A 388 8.66 -8.57 14.92
N PHE A 389 7.43 -9.06 15.09
CA PHE A 389 7.13 -10.27 15.84
C PHE A 389 6.70 -11.35 14.85
N GLN A 390 7.66 -12.16 14.44
CA GLN A 390 7.44 -13.23 13.47
C GLN A 390 7.04 -14.51 14.21
N ILE A 391 5.86 -15.03 13.91
CA ILE A 391 5.38 -16.29 14.49
C ILE A 391 6.14 -17.47 13.90
N VAL A 392 6.62 -18.35 14.78
CA VAL A 392 7.36 -19.56 14.40
C VAL A 392 6.83 -20.77 15.16
N THR A 393 7.12 -21.97 14.65
CA THR A 393 6.88 -23.21 15.38
C THR A 393 7.72 -23.23 16.65
N CYS A 394 7.10 -23.60 17.77
CA CYS A 394 7.84 -23.84 19.01
C CYS A 394 8.86 -24.96 18.80
N ALA A 395 10.08 -24.75 19.30
CA ALA A 395 11.06 -25.83 19.37
C ALA A 395 10.48 -26.96 20.24
N SER A 396 10.55 -28.18 19.70
CA SER A 396 10.09 -29.42 20.34
C SER A 396 10.95 -29.81 21.53
#